data_AF-A0A961R5W1-F1
#
_entry.id   AF-A0A961R5W1-F1
#
_cell.length_a   1.000
_cell.length_b   1.000
_cell.length_c   1.000
_cell.angle_alpha   90.00
_cell.angle_beta   90.00
_cell.angle_gamma   90.00
#
_symmetry.space_group_name_H-M   'P 1'
#
loop_
_entity.id
_entity.type
_entity.pdbx_description
1 polymer ?
#
loop_
_entity_poly.entity_id
_entity_poly.type
_entity_poly.pdbx_seq_one_letter_code
_entity_poly.pdbx_strand_id
1 'polypeptide(L)'
;MQAAYDANNLYVRLTFKAPTGGFDHSDKDNEVKVNMMFPNDKVPMGDQVGCWASCHEDSKGMPKGKDKTKYVTAGAMDLMQWASGGKSADGFVADKRNMTGGKAGATAEGAKNGDTYTVTFTRKLAGNAVLAAGKAVPFGIAIHADNAAGRFHHVSFGHTIGLGADGDVKAAKQ
;
A
#
# COMPACT_ATOMS: atom_id res chain seq x y z
N MET A 1 6.92 5.83 -10.82
CA MET A 1 5.88 4.79 -10.85
C MET A 1 5.36 4.66 -12.27
N GLN A 2 4.99 3.46 -12.69
CA GLN A 2 4.22 3.20 -13.90
C GLN A 2 2.98 2.38 -13.52
N ALA A 3 1.87 2.58 -14.23
CA ALA A 3 0.67 1.79 -14.01
C ALA A 3 -0.07 1.50 -15.30
N ALA A 4 -0.77 0.37 -15.32
CA ALA A 4 -1.62 -0.05 -16.42
C ALA A 4 -2.84 -0.79 -15.88
N TYR A 5 -3.92 -0.87 -16.66
CA TYR A 5 -5.11 -1.64 -16.28
C TYR A 5 -5.76 -2.28 -17.50
N ASP A 6 -6.44 -3.40 -17.28
CA ASP A 6 -7.29 -4.07 -18.26
C ASP A 6 -8.74 -4.16 -17.73
N ALA A 7 -9.57 -4.99 -18.36
CA ALA A 7 -10.97 -5.17 -17.95
C ALA A 7 -11.14 -5.71 -16.51
N ASN A 8 -10.12 -6.38 -15.98
CA ASN A 8 -10.17 -7.14 -14.74
C ASN A 8 -9.18 -6.64 -13.68
N ASN A 9 -8.01 -6.14 -14.07
CA ASN A 9 -6.88 -5.91 -13.17
C ASN A 9 -6.26 -4.52 -13.32
N LEU A 10 -5.68 -4.04 -12.22
CA LEU A 10 -4.72 -2.95 -12.15
C LEU A 10 -3.32 -3.54 -11.91
N TYR A 11 -2.35 -3.02 -12.64
CA TYR A 11 -0.92 -3.32 -12.55
C TYR A 11 -0.16 -2.06 -12.15
N VAL A 12 0.64 -2.14 -11.09
CA VAL A 12 1.42 -0.99 -10.59
C VAL A 12 2.87 -1.39 -10.43
N ARG A 13 3.74 -0.74 -11.18
CA ARG A 13 5.19 -0.93 -11.12
C ARG A 13 5.86 0.24 -10.40
N LEU A 14 6.55 -0.08 -9.31
CA LEU A 14 7.37 0.82 -8.53
C LEU A 14 8.84 0.52 -8.83
N THR A 15 9.62 1.58 -9.06
CA THR A 15 11.08 1.51 -9.16
C THR A 15 11.66 2.59 -8.27
N PHE A 16 12.50 2.19 -7.32
CA PHE A 16 13.02 3.10 -6.28
C PHE A 16 14.34 2.57 -5.71
N LYS A 17 15.15 3.49 -5.17
CA LYS A 17 16.25 3.13 -4.28
C LYS A 17 15.71 3.04 -2.86
N ALA A 18 16.12 2.03 -2.10
CA ALA A 18 15.67 1.89 -0.72
C ALA A 18 16.07 3.13 0.09
N PRO A 19 15.12 3.78 0.79
CA PRO A 19 15.46 4.83 1.73
C PRO A 19 16.40 4.32 2.81
N THR A 20 17.38 5.13 3.21
CA THR A 20 18.35 4.80 4.26
C THR A 20 18.14 5.67 5.51
N GLY A 21 18.82 5.31 6.60
CA GLY A 21 18.80 6.06 7.86
C GLY A 21 17.74 5.59 8.86
N GLY A 22 17.20 4.38 8.66
CA GLY A 22 16.35 3.72 9.64
C GLY A 22 17.12 3.32 10.89
N PHE A 23 16.48 3.51 12.04
CA PHE A 23 17.01 3.07 13.33
C PHE A 23 16.46 1.68 13.75
N ASP A 24 15.41 1.20 13.07
CA ASP A 24 14.82 -0.12 13.30
C ASP A 24 15.38 -1.11 12.28
N HIS A 25 16.12 -2.11 12.77
CA HIS A 25 16.70 -3.20 11.98
C HIS A 25 16.21 -4.58 12.44
N SER A 26 15.00 -4.64 13.00
CA SER A 26 14.50 -5.86 13.64
C SER A 26 13.98 -6.96 12.68
N ASP A 27 13.70 -6.63 11.41
CA ASP A 27 13.28 -7.58 10.37
C ASP A 27 14.48 -8.17 9.63
N LYS A 28 15.05 -9.22 10.20
CA LYS A 28 16.24 -9.87 9.63
C LYS A 28 15.99 -10.56 8.28
N ASP A 29 14.73 -10.83 7.95
CA ASP A 29 14.36 -11.59 6.76
C ASP A 29 14.11 -10.69 5.55
N ASN A 30 13.86 -9.39 5.77
CA ASN A 30 13.47 -8.47 4.71
C ASN A 30 14.23 -7.15 4.83
N GLU A 31 15.15 -6.88 3.89
CA GLU A 31 15.77 -5.55 3.73
C GLU A 31 14.70 -4.49 3.44
N VAL A 32 13.71 -4.83 2.59
CA VAL A 32 12.65 -3.93 2.16
C VAL A 32 11.28 -4.62 2.18
N LYS A 33 10.27 -3.90 2.67
CA LYS A 33 8.85 -4.20 2.43
C LYS A 33 8.14 -2.99 1.84
N VAL A 34 7.39 -3.22 0.78
CA VAL A 34 6.56 -2.20 0.13
C VAL A 34 5.10 -2.55 0.33
N ASN A 35 4.32 -1.60 0.83
CA ASN A 35 2.88 -1.72 0.98
C ASN A 35 2.21 -0.69 0.07
N MET A 36 1.12 -1.08 -0.57
CA MET A 36 0.22 -0.17 -1.27
C MET A 36 -1.19 -0.36 -0.73
N MET A 37 -1.92 0.73 -0.54
CA MET A 37 -3.25 0.73 0.06
C MET A 37 -4.25 1.51 -0.77
N PHE A 38 -5.48 1.01 -0.86
CA PHE A 38 -6.59 1.64 -1.57
C PHE A 38 -7.79 1.78 -0.65
N PRO A 39 -8.15 3.00 -0.19
CA PRO A 39 -9.35 3.22 0.58
C PRO A 39 -10.61 3.15 -0.29
N ASN A 40 -11.69 2.63 0.29
CA ASN A 40 -13.02 2.81 -0.27
C ASN A 40 -13.64 4.16 0.13
N ASP A 41 -14.75 4.48 -0.52
CA ASP A 41 -15.52 5.73 -0.37
C ASP A 41 -16.06 5.98 1.04
N LYS A 42 -16.05 4.95 1.90
CA LYS A 42 -16.49 5.05 3.29
C LYS A 42 -15.36 5.40 4.26
N VAL A 43 -14.10 5.37 3.83
CA VAL A 43 -12.96 5.75 4.67
C VAL A 43 -12.91 7.28 4.77
N PRO A 44 -13.10 7.87 5.96
CA PRO A 44 -13.04 9.32 6.12
C PRO A 44 -11.67 9.86 5.72
N MET A 45 -11.66 10.94 4.93
CA MET A 45 -10.45 11.55 4.37
C MET A 45 -9.58 10.58 3.53
N GLY A 46 -10.10 9.43 3.08
CA GLY A 46 -9.29 8.40 2.39
C GLY A 46 -8.50 8.93 1.18
N ASP A 47 -8.98 9.99 0.54
CA ASP A 47 -8.33 10.73 -0.54
C ASP A 47 -7.17 11.63 -0.10
N GLN A 48 -7.19 12.16 1.11
CA GLN A 48 -6.21 13.14 1.60
C GLN A 48 -5.05 12.48 2.36
N VAL A 49 -5.37 11.48 3.18
CA VAL A 49 -4.45 10.94 4.19
C VAL A 49 -3.80 9.62 3.77
N GLY A 50 -4.22 9.00 2.67
CA GLY A 50 -3.56 7.81 2.10
C GLY A 50 -3.20 6.75 3.15
N CYS A 51 -1.96 6.27 3.16
CA CYS A 51 -1.46 5.34 4.19
C CYS A 51 -1.34 5.98 5.58
N TRP A 52 -1.19 7.30 5.67
CA TRP A 52 -0.93 8.03 6.91
C TRP A 52 -2.09 7.94 7.91
N ALA A 53 -3.35 8.07 7.46
CA ALA A 53 -4.49 8.01 8.39
C ALA A 53 -4.72 6.65 9.01
N SER A 54 -4.22 5.59 8.38
CA SER A 54 -4.29 4.27 8.99
C SER A 54 -3.39 4.17 10.24
N CYS A 55 -2.37 5.02 10.41
CA CYS A 55 -1.27 4.73 11.34
C CYS A 55 -0.68 5.90 12.17
N HIS A 56 -0.90 7.18 11.87
CA HIS A 56 0.05 8.21 12.30
C HIS A 56 0.02 8.68 13.77
N GLU A 57 -1.05 8.53 14.56
CA GLU A 57 -1.03 9.09 15.92
C GLU A 57 -1.38 8.13 17.07
N ASP A 58 -2.16 7.08 16.80
CA ASP A 58 -2.75 6.24 17.86
C ASP A 58 -2.78 4.74 17.51
N SER A 59 -2.04 4.32 16.49
CA SER A 59 -1.89 2.89 16.15
C SER A 59 -1.16 2.11 17.24
N LYS A 60 -1.40 0.79 17.35
CA LYS A 60 -0.80 -0.07 18.38
C LYS A 60 0.73 0.06 18.37
N GLY A 61 1.31 0.59 19.45
CA GLY A 61 2.73 0.87 19.57
C GLY A 61 3.14 2.33 19.31
N MET A 62 2.22 3.23 18.99
CA MET A 62 2.46 4.68 18.99
C MET A 62 2.54 5.25 20.43
N PRO A 63 3.17 6.42 20.66
CA PRO A 63 3.25 7.04 21.98
C PRO A 63 1.90 7.20 22.70
N LYS A 64 0.81 7.38 21.93
CA LYS A 64 -0.57 7.47 22.44
C LYS A 64 -1.43 6.23 22.11
N GLY A 65 -0.84 5.19 21.51
CA GLY A 65 -1.54 4.00 21.01
C GLY A 65 -1.60 2.88 22.03
N LYS A 66 -2.48 2.99 23.04
CA LYS A 66 -2.84 1.87 23.91
C LYS A 66 -4.10 1.19 23.39
N ASP A 67 -4.01 -0.13 23.20
CA ASP A 67 -5.10 -1.09 22.96
C ASP A 67 -6.09 -0.81 21.83
N LYS A 68 -5.75 0.06 20.87
CA LYS A 68 -6.57 0.25 19.68
C LYS A 68 -6.35 -0.88 18.68
N THR A 69 -7.43 -1.59 18.41
CA THR A 69 -7.52 -2.47 17.25
C THR A 69 -7.90 -1.70 16.00
N LYS A 70 -8.70 -0.61 16.13
CA LYS A 70 -9.36 0.13 15.04
C LYS A 70 -8.42 1.08 14.29
N TYR A 71 -8.20 0.82 13.00
CA TYR A 71 -7.31 1.59 12.11
C TYR A 71 -8.07 2.61 11.26
N VAL A 72 -9.35 2.36 10.93
CA VAL A 72 -10.25 3.35 10.31
C VAL A 72 -11.60 3.36 11.02
N THR A 73 -12.21 4.54 11.15
CA THR A 73 -13.48 4.70 11.88
C THR A 73 -14.68 4.16 11.11
N ALA A 74 -14.62 4.16 9.78
CA ALA A 74 -15.59 3.59 8.85
C ALA A 74 -14.87 3.10 7.57
N GLY A 75 -15.54 2.23 6.83
CA GLY A 75 -15.01 1.69 5.57
C GLY A 75 -13.88 0.67 5.77
N ALA A 76 -13.15 0.43 4.68
CA ALA A 76 -12.00 -0.45 4.64
C ALA A 76 -11.03 -0.02 3.55
N MET A 77 -9.76 -0.36 3.72
CA MET A 77 -8.71 -0.19 2.73
C MET A 77 -8.21 -1.55 2.30
N ASP A 78 -8.10 -1.80 1.00
CA ASP A 78 -7.30 -2.94 0.53
C ASP A 78 -5.83 -2.68 0.86
N LEU A 79 -5.11 -3.71 1.31
CA LEU A 79 -3.70 -3.66 1.65
C LEU A 79 -2.98 -4.75 0.89
N MET A 80 -2.05 -4.36 0.02
CA MET A 80 -1.16 -5.28 -0.67
C MET A 80 0.28 -5.04 -0.21
N GLN A 81 1.03 -6.11 0.01
CA GLN A 81 2.42 -6.02 0.43
C GLN A 81 3.31 -6.92 -0.42
N TRP A 82 4.51 -6.41 -0.73
CA TRP A 82 5.65 -7.19 -1.18
C TRP A 82 6.77 -7.08 -0.14
N ALA A 83 7.46 -8.18 0.13
CA ALA A 83 8.60 -8.26 1.03
C ALA A 83 9.79 -8.89 0.31
N SER A 84 10.99 -8.32 0.49
CA SER A 84 12.20 -8.75 -0.23
C SER A 84 12.62 -10.19 0.05
N GLY A 85 12.17 -10.78 1.17
CA GLY A 85 12.31 -12.21 1.48
C GLY A 85 11.39 -13.13 0.66
N GLY A 86 10.73 -12.62 -0.38
CA GLY A 86 9.93 -13.42 -1.33
C GLY A 86 8.48 -13.64 -0.93
N LYS A 87 7.94 -12.86 0.03
CA LYS A 87 6.55 -12.96 0.48
C LYS A 87 5.70 -11.85 -0.13
N SER A 88 4.47 -12.17 -0.52
CA SER A 88 3.43 -11.20 -0.86
C SER A 88 2.18 -11.42 0.00
N ALA A 89 1.34 -10.39 0.13
CA ALA A 89 0.13 -10.45 0.92
C ALA A 89 -1.02 -9.70 0.24
N ASP A 90 -2.22 -10.30 0.32
CA ASP A 90 -3.52 -9.68 0.03
C ASP A 90 -4.31 -9.57 1.34
N GLY A 91 -4.40 -8.36 1.86
CA GLY A 91 -4.99 -8.05 3.15
C GLY A 91 -5.91 -6.84 3.08
N PHE A 92 -6.30 -6.37 4.26
CA PHE A 92 -7.12 -5.17 4.39
C PHE A 92 -6.92 -4.49 5.74
N VAL A 93 -7.29 -3.21 5.80
CA VAL A 93 -7.31 -2.40 7.01
C VAL A 93 -8.72 -1.88 7.23
N ALA A 94 -9.32 -2.24 8.36
CA ALA A 94 -10.65 -1.81 8.78
C ALA A 94 -10.63 -1.49 10.29
N ASP A 95 -11.42 -2.22 11.08
CA ASP A 95 -11.34 -2.21 12.54
C ASP A 95 -10.08 -2.91 13.08
N LYS A 96 -9.31 -3.58 12.22
CA LYS A 96 -7.99 -4.21 12.42
C LYS A 96 -7.22 -4.20 11.10
N ARG A 97 -5.90 -4.30 11.18
CA ARG A 97 -5.06 -4.69 10.04
C ARG A 97 -5.01 -6.21 9.96
N ASN A 98 -5.40 -6.75 8.80
CA ASN A 98 -5.30 -8.17 8.49
C ASN A 98 -4.38 -8.33 7.26
N MET A 99 -3.35 -9.17 7.38
CA MET A 99 -2.41 -9.45 6.28
C MET A 99 -2.90 -10.58 5.35
N THR A 100 -4.06 -11.13 5.63
CA THR A 100 -4.71 -12.18 4.83
C THR A 100 -6.20 -11.87 4.71
N GLY A 101 -6.89 -12.58 3.81
CA GLY A 101 -8.33 -12.42 3.61
C GLY A 101 -8.72 -11.12 2.90
N GLY A 102 -7.77 -10.50 2.19
CA GLY A 102 -8.06 -9.43 1.25
C GLY A 102 -9.04 -9.87 0.15
N LYS A 103 -9.71 -8.90 -0.45
CA LYS A 103 -10.71 -9.15 -1.51
C LYS A 103 -10.23 -8.71 -2.88
N ALA A 104 -9.02 -8.14 -2.96
CA ALA A 104 -8.46 -7.59 -4.17
C ALA A 104 -7.78 -8.66 -5.04
N GLY A 105 -7.55 -9.87 -4.50
CA GLY A 105 -6.79 -10.92 -5.18
C GLY A 105 -5.36 -10.47 -5.47
N ALA A 106 -4.79 -9.68 -4.56
CA ALA A 106 -3.54 -8.99 -4.80
C ALA A 106 -2.34 -9.96 -4.83
N THR A 107 -1.47 -9.77 -5.82
CA THR A 107 -0.17 -10.44 -5.90
C THR A 107 0.92 -9.39 -6.07
N ALA A 108 2.14 -9.74 -5.68
CA ALA A 108 3.28 -8.88 -5.88
C ALA A 108 4.55 -9.69 -6.12
N GLU A 109 5.36 -9.20 -7.06
CA GLU A 109 6.69 -9.70 -7.34
C GLU A 109 7.68 -8.55 -7.36
N GLY A 110 8.94 -8.84 -7.09
CA GLY A 110 9.95 -7.80 -7.09
C GLY A 110 11.36 -8.35 -7.05
N ALA A 111 12.29 -7.53 -7.53
CA ALA A 111 13.71 -7.85 -7.60
C ALA A 111 14.54 -6.59 -7.34
N LYS A 112 15.78 -6.82 -6.90
CA LYS A 112 16.81 -5.79 -6.74
C LYS A 112 17.83 -5.96 -7.87
N ASN A 113 18.15 -4.88 -8.58
CA ASN A 113 19.27 -4.81 -9.51
C ASN A 113 20.17 -3.63 -9.10
N GLY A 114 21.40 -3.93 -8.69
CA GLY A 114 22.27 -2.95 -8.05
C GLY A 114 21.64 -2.39 -6.78
N ASP A 115 21.45 -1.08 -6.71
CA ASP A 115 20.82 -0.36 -5.60
C ASP A 115 19.32 -0.09 -5.80
N THR A 116 18.76 -0.58 -6.91
CA THR A 116 17.41 -0.24 -7.34
C THR A 116 16.47 -1.44 -7.22
N TYR A 117 15.38 -1.24 -6.48
CA TYR A 117 14.27 -2.18 -6.39
C TYR A 117 13.26 -1.92 -7.50
N THR A 118 12.73 -2.98 -8.08
CA THR A 118 11.53 -2.95 -8.91
C THR A 118 10.50 -3.90 -8.33
N VAL A 119 9.29 -3.39 -8.05
CA VAL A 119 8.17 -4.16 -7.50
C VAL A 119 6.96 -3.96 -8.39
N THR A 120 6.33 -5.05 -8.81
CA THR A 120 5.08 -5.04 -9.57
C THR A 120 3.97 -5.63 -8.71
N PHE A 121 2.95 -4.81 -8.46
CA PHE A 121 1.70 -5.24 -7.84
C PHE A 121 0.66 -5.50 -8.91
N THR A 122 -0.13 -6.55 -8.71
CA THR A 122 -1.36 -6.82 -9.47
C THR A 122 -2.51 -6.92 -8.50
N ARG A 123 -3.65 -6.29 -8.79
CA ARG A 123 -4.92 -6.53 -8.11
C ARG A 123 -6.06 -6.55 -9.10
N LYS A 124 -7.14 -7.26 -8.78
CA LYS A 124 -8.41 -7.10 -9.48
C LYS A 124 -8.92 -5.67 -9.32
N LEU A 125 -9.75 -5.19 -10.22
CA LEU A 125 -10.44 -3.91 -10.06
C LEU A 125 -11.46 -3.95 -8.90
N ALA A 126 -12.08 -5.11 -8.69
CA ALA A 126 -12.89 -5.41 -7.51
C ALA A 126 -12.02 -5.60 -6.25
N GLY A 127 -12.59 -5.31 -5.09
CA GLY A 127 -11.93 -5.41 -3.78
C GLY A 127 -12.80 -4.80 -2.68
N ASN A 128 -12.22 -4.51 -1.51
CA ASN A 128 -12.91 -3.65 -0.55
C ASN A 128 -13.01 -2.22 -1.10
N ALA A 129 -11.99 -1.78 -1.85
CA ALA A 129 -12.05 -0.63 -2.73
C ALA A 129 -12.38 -1.08 -4.17
N VAL A 130 -13.40 -0.48 -4.77
CA VAL A 130 -13.78 -0.75 -6.16
C VAL A 130 -13.11 0.30 -7.05
N LEU A 131 -12.25 -0.15 -7.96
CA LEU A 131 -11.58 0.73 -8.91
C LEU A 131 -12.32 0.67 -10.24
N ALA A 132 -13.03 1.75 -10.57
CA ALA A 132 -13.77 1.83 -11.82
C ALA A 132 -12.94 2.51 -12.92
N ALA A 133 -13.00 1.98 -14.14
CA ALA A 133 -12.48 2.68 -15.31
C ALA A 133 -13.20 4.04 -15.49
N GLY A 134 -12.48 5.03 -16.01
CA GLY A 134 -12.92 6.41 -16.11
C GLY A 134 -12.91 7.18 -14.78
N LYS A 135 -12.30 6.64 -13.71
CA LYS A 135 -12.20 7.31 -12.40
C LYS A 135 -10.75 7.44 -11.93
N ALA A 136 -10.50 8.52 -11.19
CA ALA A 136 -9.35 8.65 -10.32
C ALA A 136 -9.67 7.98 -8.99
N VAL A 137 -8.73 7.18 -8.47
CA VAL A 137 -8.92 6.46 -7.21
C VAL A 137 -7.77 6.76 -6.26
N PRO A 138 -8.04 6.99 -4.98
CA PRO A 138 -6.99 7.30 -4.02
C PRO A 138 -6.15 6.06 -3.73
N PHE A 139 -4.86 6.29 -3.48
CA PHE A 139 -3.96 5.26 -2.98
C PHE A 139 -2.87 5.86 -2.09
N GLY A 140 -2.23 5.01 -1.30
CA GLY A 140 -1.04 5.33 -0.54
C GLY A 140 0.04 4.27 -0.66
N ILE A 141 1.28 4.65 -0.40
CA ILE A 141 2.44 3.75 -0.34
C ILE A 141 3.12 3.86 1.01
N ALA A 142 3.59 2.73 1.55
CA ALA A 142 4.50 2.70 2.69
C ALA A 142 5.71 1.79 2.39
N ILE A 143 6.93 2.34 2.53
CA ILE A 143 8.20 1.62 2.33
C ILE A 143 8.90 1.47 3.67
N HIS A 144 9.01 0.23 4.13
CA HIS A 144 9.84 -0.16 5.27
C HIS A 144 11.18 -0.59 4.67
N ALA A 145 12.24 0.14 4.95
CA ALA A 145 13.60 -0.15 4.48
C ALA A 145 14.53 -0.32 5.69
N ASP A 146 15.81 -0.57 5.45
CA ASP A 146 16.82 -0.84 6.49
C ASP A 146 16.39 -1.95 7.46
N ASN A 147 15.73 -3.00 6.99
CA ASN A 147 15.28 -4.10 7.86
C ASN A 147 14.27 -3.67 8.94
N ALA A 148 13.46 -2.63 8.69
CA ALA A 148 12.43 -2.21 9.64
C ALA A 148 11.27 -3.22 9.73
N ALA A 149 11.03 -3.78 10.92
CA ALA A 149 9.90 -4.69 11.14
C ALA A 149 8.59 -3.93 11.34
N GLY A 150 8.66 -2.79 12.02
CA GLY A 150 7.49 -2.12 12.57
C GLY A 150 7.35 -0.67 12.12
N ARG A 151 7.50 0.25 13.07
CA ARG A 151 7.00 1.63 12.97
C ARG A 151 7.80 2.53 12.04
N PHE A 152 9.05 2.18 11.75
CA PHE A 152 9.89 3.01 10.90
C PHE A 152 9.63 2.71 9.43
N HIS A 153 9.01 3.66 8.73
CA HIS A 153 8.77 3.57 7.30
C HIS A 153 8.51 4.94 6.71
N HIS A 154 8.73 5.05 5.41
CA HIS A 154 8.40 6.24 4.63
C HIS A 154 7.00 6.07 4.05
N VAL A 155 6.14 7.07 4.24
CA VAL A 155 4.77 7.07 3.72
C VAL A 155 4.58 8.13 2.66
N SER A 156 3.71 7.86 1.69
CA SER A 156 3.13 8.91 0.86
C SER A 156 1.92 9.54 1.55
N PHE A 157 1.69 10.81 1.26
CA PHE A 157 0.38 11.43 1.46
C PHE A 157 -0.55 11.09 0.30
N GLY A 158 -1.81 11.53 0.36
CA GLY A 158 -2.84 11.19 -0.62
C GLY A 158 -2.36 11.41 -2.06
N HIS A 159 -2.40 10.33 -2.85
CA HIS A 159 -2.20 10.35 -4.29
C HIS A 159 -3.39 9.70 -4.98
N THR A 160 -3.57 10.03 -6.25
CA THR A 160 -4.60 9.46 -7.10
C THR A 160 -4.00 8.70 -8.27
N ILE A 161 -4.60 7.56 -8.60
CA ILE A 161 -4.30 6.82 -9.82
C ILE A 161 -5.52 6.88 -10.74
N GLY A 162 -5.35 7.43 -11.93
CA GLY A 162 -6.41 7.58 -12.93
C GLY A 162 -6.49 6.35 -13.83
N LEU A 163 -7.60 5.61 -13.77
CA LEU A 163 -7.85 4.47 -14.66
C LEU A 163 -8.55 4.98 -15.92
N GLY A 164 -7.79 5.38 -16.95
CA GLY A 164 -8.37 6.06 -18.12
C GLY A 164 -9.00 7.43 -17.80
N ALA A 165 -8.56 8.04 -16.70
CA ALA A 165 -8.90 9.38 -16.25
C ALA A 165 -7.62 10.11 -15.81
N ASP A 166 -7.72 11.42 -15.54
CA ASP A 166 -6.62 12.14 -14.92
C ASP A 166 -6.42 11.72 -13.45
N GLY A 167 -5.17 11.83 -13.00
CA GLY A 167 -4.72 11.52 -11.64
C GLY A 167 -3.21 11.78 -11.56
N ASP A 168 -2.65 11.78 -10.35
CA ASP A 168 -1.20 11.96 -10.14
C ASP A 168 -0.38 10.89 -10.88
N VAL A 169 -0.94 9.68 -10.94
CA VAL A 169 -0.46 8.57 -11.76
C VAL A 169 -1.52 8.22 -12.79
N LYS A 170 -1.16 8.22 -14.07
CA LYS A 170 -2.05 7.83 -15.16
C LYS A 170 -1.84 6.36 -15.49
N ALA A 171 -2.83 5.51 -15.24
CA ALA A 171 -2.78 4.11 -15.61
C ALA A 171 -3.17 3.96 -17.09
N ALA A 172 -2.25 3.42 -17.90
CA ALA A 172 -2.50 3.15 -19.30
C ALA A 172 -3.47 1.96 -19.47
N LYS A 173 -4.45 2.08 -20.35
CA LYS A 173 -5.31 0.95 -20.71
C LYS A 173 -4.52 -0.03 -21.58
N GLN A 174 -4.54 -1.31 -21.22
CA GLN A 174 -3.99 -2.42 -22.03
C GLN A 174 -4.99 -2.93 -23.06
#